data_AF-A0A6A7AHU3-F1
#
_entry.id   AF-A0A6A7AHU3-F1
#
_cell.length_a   1.000
_cell.length_b   1.000
_cell.length_c   1.000
_cell.angle_alpha   90.00
_cell.angle_beta   90.00
_cell.angle_gamma   90.00
#
_symmetry.space_group_name_H-M   'P 1'
#
loop_
_entity.id
_entity.type
_entity.pdbx_description
1 polymer ?
#
loop_
_entity_poly.entity_id
_entity_poly.type
_entity_poly.pdbx_seq_one_letter_code
_entity_poly.pdbx_strand_id
1 'polypeptide(L)'
;MTANNPEALDHALTRPGRIDFQIEFALALKEQIRDIYIRMFALEKLYNTDDMDCLSHDDIDLTSNQQFHKLDDIAKLFAQHLPSSTFSPAEVQGFLLQHKDSPQNAIRRVCD
;
A
#
# COMPACT_ATOMS: atom_id res chain seq x y z
N MET A 1 17.54 -1.66 -12.82
CA MET A 1 18.29 -2.70 -12.08
C MET A 1 17.82 -2.65 -10.64
N THR A 2 17.71 -3.78 -9.93
CA THR A 2 17.36 -3.84 -8.50
C THR A 2 18.44 -4.63 -7.76
N ALA A 3 18.74 -4.24 -6.52
CA ALA A 3 19.71 -4.93 -5.68
C ALA A 3 19.35 -4.72 -4.21
N ASN A 4 19.35 -5.79 -3.41
CA ASN A 4 19.11 -5.71 -1.97
C ASN A 4 20.34 -5.23 -1.19
N ASN A 5 21.54 -5.36 -1.78
CA ASN A 5 22.79 -4.88 -1.22
C ASN A 5 23.59 -4.16 -2.31
N PRO A 6 23.30 -2.88 -2.59
CA PRO A 6 23.95 -2.12 -3.65
C PRO A 6 25.43 -1.86 -3.36
N GLU A 7 25.84 -1.86 -2.10
CA GLU A 7 27.24 -1.60 -1.69
C GLU A 7 28.20 -2.73 -2.06
N ALA A 8 27.68 -3.95 -2.26
CA ALA A 8 28.46 -5.09 -2.73
C ALA A 8 28.64 -5.13 -4.26
N LEU A 9 28.04 -4.19 -5.01
CA LEU A 9 28.18 -4.13 -6.45
C LEU A 9 29.52 -3.52 -6.86
N ASP A 10 30.11 -4.05 -7.93
CA ASP A 10 31.32 -3.50 -8.52
C ASP A 10 31.11 -2.04 -8.98
N HIS A 11 32.06 -1.16 -8.67
CA HIS A 11 32.07 0.23 -9.12
C HIS A 11 31.96 0.39 -10.64
N ALA A 12 32.41 -0.60 -11.43
CA ALA A 12 32.24 -0.61 -12.87
C ALA A 12 30.77 -0.68 -13.30
N LEU A 13 29.90 -1.29 -12.48
CA LEU A 13 28.46 -1.40 -12.71
C LEU A 13 27.69 -0.15 -12.27
N THR A 14 28.18 0.56 -11.26
CA THR A 14 27.53 1.76 -10.69
C THR A 14 28.03 3.08 -11.25
N ARG A 15 29.05 3.08 -12.14
CA ARG A 15 29.61 4.30 -12.72
C ARG A 15 28.59 5.08 -13.58
N PRO A 16 28.77 6.41 -13.72
CA PRO A 16 27.97 7.24 -14.63
C PRO A 16 27.94 6.67 -16.06
N GLY A 17 26.75 6.69 -16.68
CA GLY A 17 26.48 6.09 -17.99
C GLY A 17 26.12 4.59 -17.94
N ARG A 18 26.16 3.95 -16.77
CA ARG A 18 25.57 2.62 -16.53
C ARG A 18 24.36 2.71 -15.60
N ILE A 19 24.51 3.38 -14.46
CA ILE A 19 23.45 3.65 -13.50
C ILE A 19 23.51 5.13 -13.14
N ASP A 20 22.58 5.90 -13.68
CA ASP A 20 22.56 7.35 -13.50
C ASP A 20 21.64 7.79 -12.35
N PHE A 21 20.74 6.91 -11.90
CA PHE A 21 19.83 7.19 -10.78
C PHE A 21 19.68 5.96 -9.88
N GLN A 22 19.69 6.18 -8.57
CA GLN A 22 19.52 5.14 -7.56
C GLN A 22 18.45 5.60 -6.57
N ILE A 23 17.50 4.71 -6.29
CA ILE A 23 16.43 4.93 -5.33
C ILE A 23 16.45 3.77 -4.35
N GLU A 24 16.49 4.09 -3.06
CA GLU A 24 16.34 3.09 -2.01
C GLU A 24 14.86 2.81 -1.77
N PHE A 25 14.50 1.54 -1.76
CA PHE A 25 13.18 1.08 -1.35
C PHE A 25 13.22 0.70 0.13
N ALA A 26 12.89 1.64 1.00
CA ALA A 26 12.88 1.45 2.45
C ALA A 26 11.63 0.67 2.92
N LEU A 27 11.61 0.36 4.22
CA LEU A 27 10.44 -0.21 4.90
C LEU A 27 9.27 0.79 4.92
N ALA A 28 8.06 0.26 5.11
CA ALA A 28 6.84 1.03 4.96
C ALA A 28 6.70 2.12 6.05
N LEU A 29 6.47 3.36 5.61
CA LEU A 29 6.06 4.46 6.47
C LEU A 29 4.57 4.36 6.79
N LYS A 30 4.14 5.00 7.88
CA LYS A 30 2.72 5.03 8.29
C LYS A 30 1.79 5.53 7.18
N GLU A 31 2.22 6.53 6.41
CA GLU A 31 1.47 7.03 5.27
C GLU A 31 1.31 5.98 4.17
N GLN A 32 2.39 5.24 3.87
CA GLN A 32 2.34 4.15 2.90
C GLN A 32 1.44 3.01 3.38
N ILE A 33 1.48 2.68 4.68
CA ILE A 33 0.60 1.67 5.29
C ILE A 33 -0.88 2.07 5.14
N ARG A 34 -1.21 3.34 5.44
CA ARG A 34 -2.55 3.89 5.23
C ARG A 34 -2.98 3.78 3.77
N ASP A 35 -2.11 4.17 2.84
CA ASP A 35 -2.43 4.19 1.42
C ASP A 35 -2.60 2.77 0.85
N ILE A 36 -1.79 1.80 1.29
CA ILE A 36 -1.95 0.37 0.96
C ILE A 36 -3.31 -0.12 1.45
N TYR A 37 -3.69 0.22 2.69
CA TYR A 37 -4.98 -0.15 3.27
C TYR A 37 -6.15 0.40 2.47
N ILE A 38 -6.13 1.71 2.14
CA ILE A 38 -7.17 2.35 1.36
C ILE A 38 -7.28 1.70 -0.01
N ARG A 39 -6.16 1.52 -0.72
CA ARG A 39 -6.17 0.89 -2.07
C ARG A 39 -6.73 -0.52 -2.02
N MET A 40 -6.37 -1.30 -1.00
CA MET A 40 -6.82 -2.69 -0.85
C MET A 40 -8.35 -2.80 -0.75
N PHE A 41 -8.96 -2.04 0.15
CA PHE A 41 -10.40 -2.12 0.43
C PHE A 41 -11.27 -1.18 -0.43
N ALA A 42 -10.69 -0.13 -1.01
CA ALA A 42 -11.39 0.71 -1.98
C ALA A 42 -11.60 -0.03 -3.31
N LEU A 43 -10.59 -0.79 -3.77
CA LEU A 43 -10.69 -1.60 -4.99
C LEU A 43 -11.74 -2.70 -4.85
N GLU A 44 -11.82 -3.38 -3.70
CA GLU A 44 -12.81 -4.44 -3.49
C GLU A 44 -14.26 -3.95 -3.66
N LYS A 45 -14.57 -2.73 -3.23
CA LYS A 45 -15.90 -2.15 -3.41
C LYS A 45 -16.26 -1.91 -4.88
N LEU A 46 -15.27 -1.66 -5.74
CA LEU A 46 -15.48 -1.44 -7.17
C LEU A 46 -15.69 -2.75 -7.94
N TYR A 47 -15.22 -3.89 -7.42
CA TYR A 47 -15.38 -5.22 -8.06
C TYR A 47 -16.63 -6.00 -7.60
N ASN A 48 -17.34 -5.52 -6.58
CA ASN A 48 -18.57 -6.15 -6.09
C ASN A 48 -19.85 -5.62 -6.77
N THR A 49 -19.72 -4.65 -7.68
CA THR A 49 -20.80 -4.30 -8.62
C THR A 49 -20.64 -5.20 -9.84
N ASP A 50 -21.64 -6.03 -10.13
CA ASP A 50 -21.68 -6.99 -11.24
C ASP A 50 -21.60 -6.35 -12.66
N ASP A 51 -21.35 -5.05 -12.75
CA ASP A 51 -21.24 -4.31 -14.01
C ASP A 51 -19.77 -4.19 -14.44
N MET A 52 -19.30 -5.23 -15.13
CA MET A 52 -18.05 -5.20 -15.89
C MET A 52 -18.26 -4.38 -17.16
N ASP A 53 -18.10 -3.06 -17.07
CA ASP A 53 -17.83 -2.24 -18.26
C ASP A 53 -16.91 -1.05 -17.92
N CYS A 54 -15.91 -0.85 -18.79
CA CYS A 54 -15.02 0.31 -18.97
C CYS A 54 -14.25 0.92 -17.76
N LEU A 55 -12.93 0.64 -17.67
CA LEU A 55 -11.98 1.50 -16.97
C LEU A 55 -11.41 2.56 -17.93
N SER A 56 -12.02 3.75 -17.96
CA SER A 56 -11.33 5.01 -18.31
C SER A 56 -10.61 5.55 -17.07
N HIS A 57 -9.38 6.03 -17.23
CA HIS A 57 -8.49 6.50 -16.16
C HIS A 57 -8.86 7.87 -15.57
N ASP A 58 -10.00 8.46 -15.95
CA ASP A 58 -10.26 9.89 -15.68
C ASP A 58 -11.56 10.20 -14.90
N ASP A 59 -12.33 9.21 -14.44
CA ASP A 59 -13.58 9.46 -13.70
C ASP A 59 -13.60 8.76 -12.32
N ILE A 60 -12.73 9.20 -11.40
CA ILE A 60 -12.91 8.93 -9.96
C ILE A 60 -13.81 10.04 -9.40
N ASP A 61 -15.08 10.02 -9.79
CA ASP A 61 -16.07 10.96 -9.26
C ASP A 61 -17.08 10.22 -8.37
N LEU A 62 -17.12 10.63 -7.09
CA LEU A 62 -18.33 10.68 -6.27
C LEU A 62 -19.01 9.39 -5.77
N THR A 63 -18.35 8.24 -5.60
CA THR A 63 -18.96 7.15 -4.80
C THR A 63 -18.90 7.46 -3.29
N SER A 64 -19.80 8.35 -2.84
CA SER A 64 -20.10 8.69 -1.43
C SER A 64 -18.90 9.14 -0.57
N ASN A 65 -18.60 10.44 -0.55
CA ASN A 65 -17.59 11.08 0.33
C ASN A 65 -17.58 10.53 1.76
N GLN A 66 -18.74 10.17 2.32
CA GLN A 66 -18.85 9.61 3.67
C GLN A 66 -18.19 8.23 3.84
N GLN A 67 -18.21 7.36 2.83
CA GLN A 67 -17.62 6.03 2.94
C GLN A 67 -16.09 6.07 2.81
N PHE A 68 -15.58 6.93 1.91
CA PHE A 68 -14.15 7.19 1.79
C PHE A 68 -13.58 7.79 3.08
N HIS A 69 -14.28 8.77 3.69
CA HIS A 69 -13.87 9.33 4.99
C HIS A 69 -13.80 8.25 6.08
N LYS A 70 -14.81 7.38 6.19
CA LYS A 70 -14.79 6.27 7.16
C LYS A 70 -13.61 5.32 6.93
N LEU A 71 -13.29 5.00 5.67
CA LEU A 71 -12.18 4.12 5.34
C LEU A 71 -10.84 4.77 5.65
N ASP A 72 -10.68 6.06 5.34
CA ASP A 72 -9.47 6.84 5.66
C ASP A 72 -9.25 6.94 7.18
N ASP A 73 -10.30 7.17 7.96
CA ASP A 73 -10.19 7.20 9.44
C ASP A 73 -9.74 5.85 10.01
N ILE A 74 -10.32 4.75 9.51
CA ILE A 74 -9.95 3.38 9.85
C ILE A 74 -8.49 3.10 9.42
N ALA A 75 -8.09 3.51 8.23
CA ALA A 75 -6.73 3.34 7.72
C ALA A 75 -5.69 4.11 8.56
N LYS A 76 -6.03 5.32 9.02
CA LYS A 76 -5.20 6.10 9.94
C LYS A 76 -5.05 5.39 11.28
N LEU A 77 -6.13 4.86 11.85
CA LEU A 77 -6.07 4.09 13.10
C LEU A 77 -5.16 2.86 12.93
N PHE A 78 -5.34 2.09 11.85
CA PHE A 78 -4.48 0.95 11.53
C PHE A 78 -3.00 1.35 11.45
N ALA A 79 -2.68 2.42 10.73
CA ALA A 79 -1.31 2.93 10.60
C ALA A 79 -0.74 3.51 11.91
N GLN A 80 -1.59 3.98 12.83
CA GLN A 80 -1.15 4.46 14.15
C GLN A 80 -0.70 3.33 15.07
N HIS A 81 -1.41 2.20 15.04
CA HIS A 81 -1.08 1.03 15.85
C HIS A 81 0.18 0.29 15.38
N LEU A 82 0.54 0.42 14.10
CA LEU A 82 1.77 -0.17 13.58
C LEU A 82 2.99 0.73 13.82
N PRO A 83 4.15 0.15 14.20
CA PRO A 83 5.41 0.89 14.22
C PRO A 83 5.85 1.27 12.79
N SER A 84 6.35 2.50 12.63
CA SER A 84 6.82 2.99 11.32
C SER A 84 8.15 2.32 10.94
N SER A 85 8.39 2.11 9.64
CA SER A 85 9.66 1.60 9.10
C SER A 85 10.09 0.24 9.70
N THR A 86 9.12 -0.60 10.08
CA THR A 86 9.39 -1.95 10.62
C THR A 86 8.99 -3.04 9.64
N PHE A 87 7.86 -2.87 8.97
CA PHE A 87 7.32 -3.84 8.02
C PHE A 87 7.53 -3.36 6.59
N SER A 88 7.77 -4.29 5.68
CA SER A 88 7.76 -4.01 4.24
C SER A 88 6.34 -3.78 3.72
N PRO A 89 6.16 -3.00 2.63
CA PRO A 89 4.86 -2.87 1.98
C PRO A 89 4.19 -4.21 1.64
N ALA A 90 4.99 -5.21 1.26
CA ALA A 90 4.51 -6.55 0.90
C ALA A 90 3.99 -7.33 2.12
N GLU A 91 4.63 -7.23 3.28
CA GLU A 91 4.13 -7.87 4.51
C GLU A 91 2.81 -7.27 4.95
N VAL A 92 2.69 -5.94 4.91
CA VAL A 92 1.45 -5.23 5.21
C VAL A 92 0.34 -5.68 4.26
N GLN A 93 0.62 -5.70 2.95
CA GLN A 93 -0.34 -6.16 1.96
C GLN A 93 -0.72 -7.64 2.17
N GLY A 94 0.25 -8.50 2.48
CA GLY A 94 0.05 -9.91 2.77
C GLY A 94 -0.85 -10.13 3.99
N PHE A 95 -0.68 -9.32 5.03
CA PHE A 95 -1.56 -9.33 6.20
C PHE A 95 -3.00 -8.91 5.84
N LEU A 96 -3.16 -7.84 5.05
CA LEU A 96 -4.49 -7.40 4.62
C LEU A 96 -5.20 -8.42 3.72
N LEU A 97 -4.45 -9.16 2.89
CA LEU A 97 -4.99 -10.26 2.08
C LEU A 97 -5.63 -11.38 2.92
N GLN A 98 -5.14 -11.63 4.14
CA GLN A 98 -5.72 -12.62 5.06
C GLN A 98 -7.04 -12.16 5.68
N HIS A 99 -7.34 -10.86 5.61
CA HIS A 99 -8.52 -10.22 6.19
C HIS A 99 -9.36 -9.49 5.13
N LYS A 100 -9.36 -10.02 3.90
CA LYS A 100 -9.96 -9.39 2.71
C LYS A 100 -11.44 -9.00 2.93
N ASP A 101 -12.24 -9.87 3.53
CA ASP A 101 -13.69 -9.67 3.64
C ASP A 101 -14.10 -8.58 4.65
N SER A 102 -13.18 -8.10 5.50
CA SER A 102 -13.54 -7.18 6.59
C SER A 102 -12.37 -6.30 7.05
N PRO A 103 -12.37 -4.99 6.71
CA PRO A 103 -11.34 -4.06 7.17
C PRO A 103 -11.23 -3.97 8.71
N GLN A 104 -12.36 -4.06 9.41
CA GLN A 104 -12.40 -3.97 10.88
C GLN A 104 -11.65 -5.13 11.57
N ASN A 105 -11.65 -6.32 10.96
CA ASN A 105 -10.96 -7.48 11.53
C ASN A 105 -9.44 -7.28 11.52
N ALA A 106 -8.90 -6.62 10.50
CA ALA A 106 -7.49 -6.29 10.42
C ALA A 106 -7.06 -5.37 11.59
N ILE A 107 -7.86 -4.36 11.94
CA ILE A 107 -7.57 -3.49 13.10
C ILE A 107 -7.64 -4.26 14.41
N ARG A 108 -8.70 -5.07 14.60
CA ARG A 108 -8.86 -5.84 15.84
C ARG A 108 -7.62 -6.70 16.13
N ARG A 109 -7.04 -7.31 15.10
CA ARG A 109 -5.83 -8.14 15.20
C ARG A 109 -4.55 -7.37 15.48
N VAL A 110 -4.49 -6.08 15.15
CA VAL A 110 -3.32 -5.22 15.46
C VAL A 110 -3.46 -4.61 16.86
N CYS A 111 -4.68 -4.48 17.37
CA CYS A 111 -4.94 -4.00 18.74
C CYS A 111 -4.81 -5.08 19.83
N ASP A 112 -4.87 -6.36 19.45
CA ASP A 112 -4.61 -7.52 20.34
C ASP A 112 -3.11 -7.71 20.58
#